data_AF-A0A9J5ZIR4-F1
#
_entry.id   AF-A0A9J5ZIR4-F1
#
_cell.length_a   1.000
_cell.length_b   1.000
_cell.length_c   1.000
_cell.angle_alpha   90.00
_cell.angle_beta   90.00
_cell.angle_gamma   90.00
#
_symmetry.space_group_name_H-M   'P 1'
#
loop_
_entity.id
_entity.type
_entity.pdbx_description
1 polymer ?
#
loop_
_entity_poly.entity_id
_entity_poly.type
_entity_poly.pdbx_seq_one_letter_code
_entity_poly.pdbx_strand_id
1 'polypeptide(L)' 'MKQNGVSVVYSQLYPFEGLWNYTSGIIHHVKSDGLEPETKYYYKCGDSSLAAMSDELEFETFPLPAPNKYP' A
#
# COMPACT_ATOMS: atom_id res chain seq x y z
N MET A 1 -9.82 1.25 12.71
CA MET A 1 -9.14 2.55 12.98
C MET A 1 -8.70 3.12 11.63
N LYS A 2 -8.84 4.43 11.39
CA LYS A 2 -8.40 5.04 10.12
C LYS A 2 -6.90 5.37 10.22
N GLN A 3 -6.07 4.71 9.41
CA GLN A 3 -4.65 5.01 9.30
C GLN A 3 -4.39 5.93 8.10
N ASN A 4 -3.51 6.91 8.28
CA ASN A 4 -3.05 7.79 7.21
C ASN A 4 -1.60 7.45 6.88
N GLY A 5 -1.18 7.77 5.65
CA GLY A 5 0.15 7.47 5.16
C GLY A 5 0.74 8.63 4.36
N VAL A 6 1.73 8.31 3.52
CA VAL A 6 2.40 9.29 2.65
C VAL A 6 2.18 8.93 1.19
N SER A 7 2.26 9.93 0.33
CA SER A 7 2.17 9.76 -1.11
C SER A 7 3.43 10.26 -1.82
N VAL A 8 3.84 9.56 -2.87
CA VAL A 8 5.01 9.90 -3.70
C VAL A 8 4.68 9.75 -5.19
N VAL A 9 5.47 10.39 -6.04
CA VAL A 9 5.44 10.20 -7.49
C VAL A 9 6.85 9.81 -7.93
N TYR A 10 6.93 8.92 -8.92
CA TYR A 10 8.19 8.50 -9.52
C TYR A 10 8.24 8.92 -10.99
N SER A 11 9.40 9.41 -11.42
CA SER A 11 9.65 9.75 -12.82
C SER A 11 10.85 8.98 -13.34
N GLN A 12 10.68 8.32 -14.46
CA GLN A 12 11.75 7.69 -15.22
C GLN A 12 12.08 8.58 -16.42
N LEU A 13 13.29 9.16 -16.40
CA LEU A 13 13.72 10.15 -17.37
C LEU A 13 14.92 9.64 -18.17
N TYR A 14 14.83 9.76 -19.49
CA TYR A 14 15.87 9.39 -20.44
C TYR A 14 16.34 10.65 -21.18
N PRO A 15 17.56 11.14 -20.93
CA PRO A 15 18.09 12.35 -21.57
C PRO A 15 18.73 12.03 -22.94
N PHE A 16 18.08 11.19 -23.74
CA PHE A 16 18.57 10.80 -25.07
C PHE A 16 17.46 10.95 -26.11
N GLU A 17 17.83 11.39 -27.32
CA GLU A 17 16.89 11.56 -28.43
C GLU A 17 16.22 10.22 -28.80
N GLY A 18 14.91 10.26 -29.04
CA GLY A 18 14.12 9.08 -29.42
C GLY A 18 13.64 8.22 -28.25
N LEU A 19 14.03 8.51 -27.00
CA LEU A 19 13.48 7.84 -25.82
C LEU A 19 12.32 8.61 -25.18
N TRP A 20 11.41 7.86 -24.57
CA TRP A 20 10.21 8.40 -23.94
C TRP A 20 10.33 8.42 -22.43
N ASN A 21 10.03 9.57 -21.82
CA ASN A 21 9.95 9.74 -20.38
C ASN A 21 8.62 9.22 -19.85
N TYR A 22 8.60 8.88 -18.56
CA TYR A 22 7.40 8.47 -17.84
C TYR A 22 7.34 9.12 -16.46
N THR A 23 6.14 9.49 -16.01
CA THR A 23 5.86 9.81 -14.61
C THR A 23 4.69 8.95 -14.14
N SER A 24 4.76 8.44 -12.92
CA SER A 24 3.72 7.59 -12.35
C SER A 24 2.48 8.41 -11.97
N GLY A 25 1.37 7.71 -11.73
CA GLY A 25 0.34 8.25 -10.85
C GLY A 25 0.87 8.47 -9.43
N ILE A 26 0.00 8.98 -8.56
CA ILE A 26 0.31 9.16 -7.14
C ILE A 26 0.34 7.76 -6.47
N ILE A 27 1.46 7.43 -5.84
CA ILE A 27 1.66 6.16 -5.14
C ILE A 27 1.46 6.41 -3.64
N HIS A 28 0.57 5.65 -3.00
CA HIS A 28 0.23 5.82 -1.59
C HIS A 28 0.79 4.67 -0.75
N HIS A 29 1.47 5.00 0.36
CA HIS A 29 1.98 4.03 1.33
C HIS A 29 1.35 4.28 2.70
N VAL A 30 0.63 3.30 3.24
CA VAL A 30 0.00 3.36 4.56
C VAL A 30 0.49 2.18 5.39
N LYS A 31 0.94 2.45 6.62
CA LYS A 31 1.32 1.41 7.59
C LYS A 31 0.15 1.14 8.54
N SER A 32 -0.29 -0.11 8.59
CA SER A 32 -1.22 -0.61 9.61
C SER A 32 -0.42 -1.37 10.66
N ASP A 33 -0.37 -0.86 11.88
CA ASP A 33 0.37 -1.43 13.01
C ASP A 33 -0.58 -1.88 14.13
N GLY A 34 -0.03 -2.60 15.12
CA GLY A 34 -0.81 -3.16 16.23
C GLY A 34 -1.82 -4.23 15.80
N LEU A 35 -1.55 -4.94 14.70
CA LEU A 35 -2.39 -6.02 14.23
C LEU A 35 -2.07 -7.32 14.97
N GLU A 36 -3.11 -8.09 15.27
CA GLU A 36 -3.00 -9.41 15.86
C GLU A 36 -2.44 -10.40 14.83
N PRO A 37 -1.55 -11.33 15.21
CA PRO A 37 -1.07 -12.42 14.34
C PRO A 37 -2.18 -13.39 13.93
N GLU A 38 -2.00 -14.09 12.81
CA GLU A 38 -2.94 -15.13 12.31
C GLU A 38 -4.40 -14.64 12.28
N THR A 39 -4.61 -13.36 11.96
CA THR A 39 -5.90 -12.69 12.05
C THR A 39 -6.28 -12.06 10.72
N LYS A 40 -7.51 -12.33 10.26
CA LYS A 40 -8.08 -11.74 9.05
C LYS A 40 -8.52 -10.30 9.32
N TYR A 41 -8.03 -9.36 8.50
CA TYR A 41 -8.41 -7.96 8.51
C TYR A 41 -9.07 -7.57 7.18
N TYR A 42 -10.14 -6.80 7.27
CA TYR A 42 -10.83 -6.17 6.14
C TYR A 42 -10.42 -4.69 6.06
N TYR A 43 -10.20 -4.17 4.86
CA TYR A 43 -9.77 -2.79 4.66
C TYR A 43 -10.32 -2.19 3.36
N LYS A 44 -10.38 -0.85 3.35
CA LYS A 44 -10.56 -0.03 2.15
C LYS A 44 -9.43 1.00 2.10
N CYS A 45 -8.93 1.31 0.91
CA CYS A 45 -7.93 2.35 0.72
C CYS A 45 -8.44 3.43 -0.26
N GLY A 46 -7.94 4.64 -0.12
CA GLY A 46 -8.36 5.78 -0.94
C GLY A 46 -8.44 7.07 -0.13
N ASP A 47 -9.07 8.07 -0.71
CA ASP A 47 -9.33 9.34 -0.05
C ASP A 47 -10.80 9.43 0.32
N SER A 48 -11.11 9.39 1.61
CA SER A 48 -12.50 9.44 2.11
C SER A 48 -13.12 10.85 2.06
N SER A 49 -12.31 11.89 1.83
CA SER A 49 -12.82 13.25 1.59
C SER A 49 -13.33 13.42 0.16
N LEU A 50 -12.92 12.51 -0.73
CA LEU A 50 -13.39 12.37 -2.10
C LEU A 50 -14.25 11.10 -2.19
N ALA A 51 -15.12 10.98 -3.18
CA ALA A 51 -15.82 9.72 -3.44
C ALA A 51 -14.89 8.69 -4.14
N ALA A 52 -13.67 8.52 -3.60
CA ALA A 52 -12.55 7.82 -4.22
C ALA A 52 -11.95 6.75 -3.28
N MET A 53 -12.82 5.95 -2.67
CA MET A 53 -12.44 4.78 -1.88
C MET A 53 -12.53 3.51 -2.73
N SER A 54 -11.67 2.54 -2.46
CA SER A 54 -11.77 1.20 -3.03
C SER A 54 -13.00 0.44 -2.52
N ASP A 55 -13.31 -0.67 -3.18
CA ASP A 55 -14.09 -1.74 -2.58
C ASP A 55 -13.38 -2.32 -1.34
N GLU A 56 -14.13 -3.08 -0.55
CA GLU A 56 -13.56 -3.79 0.60
C GLU A 56 -12.69 -4.96 0.14
N LEU A 57 -11.50 -5.06 0.73
CA LEU A 57 -10.52 -6.11 0.49
C LEU A 57 -10.12 -6.75 1.82
N GLU A 58 -9.50 -7.91 1.77
CA GLU A 58 -9.05 -8.63 2.97
C GLU A 58 -7.62 -9.15 2.84
N PHE A 59 -6.95 -9.27 3.98
CA PHE A 59 -5.68 -9.98 4.12
C PHE A 59 -5.61 -10.66 5.50
N GLU A 60 -4.73 -11.65 5.63
CA GLU A 60 -4.42 -12.29 6.90
C GLU A 60 -3.00 -11.94 7.32
N THR A 61 -2.83 -11.57 8.59
CA THR A 61 -1.52 -11.29 9.16
C THR A 61 -0.72 -12.57 9.38
N PHE A 62 0.60 -12.42 9.33
CA PHE A 62 1.51 -13.51 9.62
C PHE A 62 1.38 -14.06 11.05
N PRO A 63 1.83 -15.31 11.29
CA PRO A 63 1.95 -15.84 12.63
C PRO A 63 3.02 -15.11 13.46
N LEU A 64 2.98 -15.36 14.77
CA LEU A 64 4.12 -15.02 15.62
C LEU A 64 5.37 -15.77 15.14
N PRO A 65 6.54 -15.10 15.12
CA PRO A 65 7.80 -15.74 14.76
C PRO A 65 8.07 -16.98 15.63
N ALA A 66 8.36 -18.12 15.01
CA ALA A 66 8.76 -19.35 15.70
C ALA A 66 9.72 -20.16 14.80
N PRO A 67 10.52 -21.11 15.35
CA PRO A 67 11.51 -21.85 14.56
C PRO A 67 10.97 -22.52 13.29
N ASN A 68 9.69 -22.89 13.30
CA ASN A 68 9.00 -23.53 12.17
C ASN A 68 7.82 -22.69 11.64
N LYS A 69 7.72 -21.40 12.01
CA LYS A 69 6.72 -20.47 11.50
C LYS A 69 7.43 -19.29 10.83
N TYR A 70 7.50 -19.35 9.50
CA TYR A 70 7.90 -18.28 8.58
C TYR A 70 6.73 -17.26 8.49
N PRO A 71 6.97 -15.96 8.28
CA PRO A 71 7.81 -15.39 7.23
C PRO A 71 9.29 -15.17 7.60
#